data_AF-A0A7K3DHB9-F1
#
_entry.id   AF-A0A7K3DHB9-F1
#
_cell.length_a   1.000
_cell.length_b   1.000
_cell.length_c   1.000
_cell.angle_alpha   90.00
_cell.angle_beta   90.00
_cell.angle_gamma   90.00
#
_symmetry.space_group_name_H-M   'P 1'
#
loop_
_entity.id
_entity.type
_entity.pdbx_description
1 polymer ?
#
loop_
_entity_poly.entity_id
_entity_poly.type
_entity_poly.pdbx_seq_one_letter_code
_entity_poly.pdbx_strand_id
1 'polypeptide(L)'
;MRPHLPRHVGGTALILSALAATLAALVWPVWSYADRAGTGPAALDAQSVATRYGPLSATDRLFLTKVRLAGLWELPAGQQAEERAPSRAVETAGEHLVEGHTFLDARVREVAARLGLELPNQPTAAQRGWLRELTDAHGEAYERLFANLLRGAHGQVFSLVAEVRATTRNALVRELADDANTTVLDHMKVLEATGLVDFDALARDAATA
;
A
#
# COMPACT_ATOMS: atom_id res chain seq x y z
N MET A 1 74.37 26.80 -28.17
CA MET A 1 73.52 25.63 -28.49
C MET A 1 72.76 25.22 -27.24
N ARG A 2 71.44 25.44 -27.20
CA ARG A 2 70.56 24.95 -26.13
C ARG A 2 69.97 23.61 -26.59
N PRO A 3 70.17 22.48 -25.90
CA PRO A 3 69.42 21.27 -26.22
C PRO A 3 68.04 21.27 -25.52
N HIS A 4 67.07 20.77 -26.26
CA HIS A 4 65.63 20.77 -26.04
C HIS A 4 65.19 19.83 -24.91
N LEU A 5 64.19 20.25 -24.12
CA LEU A 5 63.31 19.33 -23.39
C LEU A 5 62.29 18.71 -24.35
N PRO A 6 62.08 17.38 -24.28
CA PRO A 6 60.73 16.84 -24.45
C PRO A 6 60.47 15.74 -23.39
N ARG A 7 59.25 15.35 -22.98
CA ARG A 7 57.97 15.25 -23.67
C ARG A 7 56.85 15.38 -22.63
N HIS A 8 55.73 15.96 -23.04
CA HIS A 8 54.47 15.96 -22.32
C HIS A 8 54.08 14.54 -21.89
N VAL A 9 53.98 14.31 -20.58
CA VAL A 9 53.10 13.26 -20.04
C VAL A 9 51.68 13.73 -20.34
N GLY A 10 51.20 13.35 -21.53
CA GLY A 10 49.98 13.85 -22.13
C GLY A 10 48.76 13.44 -21.31
N GLY A 11 47.79 14.34 -21.20
CA GLY A 11 46.59 14.20 -20.36
C GLY A 11 45.86 12.86 -20.47
N THR A 12 46.03 12.11 -21.56
CA THR A 12 45.53 10.74 -21.72
C THR A 12 46.01 9.77 -20.63
N ALA A 13 47.27 9.85 -20.19
CA ALA A 13 47.80 8.99 -19.12
C ALA A 13 47.21 9.34 -17.75
N LEU A 14 46.87 10.62 -17.53
CA LEU A 14 46.19 11.09 -16.31
C LEU A 14 44.71 10.70 -16.32
N ILE A 15 44.05 10.75 -17.47
CA ILE A 15 42.64 10.33 -17.62
C ILE A 15 42.50 8.82 -17.39
N LEU A 16 43.38 8.00 -17.98
CA LEU A 16 43.32 6.54 -17.82
C LEU A 16 43.59 6.10 -16.37
N SER A 17 44.51 6.76 -15.67
CA SER A 17 44.80 6.47 -14.27
C SER A 17 43.67 6.92 -13.34
N ALA A 18 43.05 8.09 -13.58
CA ALA A 18 41.85 8.52 -12.86
C ALA A 18 40.66 7.58 -13.09
N LEU A 19 40.46 7.08 -14.31
CA LEU A 19 39.38 6.14 -14.63
C LEU A 19 39.58 4.79 -13.92
N ALA A 20 40.81 4.27 -13.92
CA ALA A 20 41.16 3.03 -13.23
C ALA A 20 40.98 3.16 -11.70
N ALA A 21 41.37 4.30 -11.12
CA ALA A 21 41.16 4.59 -9.70
C ALA A 21 39.66 4.68 -9.36
N THR A 22 38.85 5.28 -10.25
CA THR A 22 37.39 5.38 -10.07
C THR A 22 36.72 4.00 -10.14
N LEU A 23 37.12 3.17 -11.11
CA LEU A 23 36.63 1.79 -11.22
C LEU A 23 37.03 0.95 -9.99
N ALA A 24 38.28 1.08 -9.52
CA ALA A 24 38.73 0.41 -8.30
C ALA A 24 37.93 0.88 -7.07
N ALA A 25 37.67 2.19 -6.95
CA ALA A 25 36.87 2.76 -5.87
C ALA A 25 35.39 2.33 -5.92
N LEU A 26 34.84 2.01 -7.09
CA LEU A 26 33.48 1.46 -7.25
C LEU A 26 33.40 -0.03 -6.92
N VAL A 27 34.46 -0.80 -7.19
CA VAL A 27 34.50 -2.25 -6.93
C VAL A 27 34.81 -2.54 -5.45
N TRP A 28 35.56 -1.66 -4.78
CA TRP A 28 35.96 -1.82 -3.38
C TRP A 28 34.78 -1.97 -2.38
N PRO A 29 33.70 -1.18 -2.46
CA PRO A 29 32.50 -1.38 -1.65
C PRO A 29 31.82 -2.74 -1.92
N VAL A 30 31.78 -3.19 -3.17
CA VAL A 30 31.11 -4.45 -3.55
C VAL A 30 31.81 -5.65 -2.93
N TRP A 31 33.14 -5.67 -2.94
CA TRP A 31 33.93 -6.76 -2.35
C TRP A 31 33.95 -6.69 -0.82
N SER A 32 34.05 -5.48 -0.25
CA SER A 32 34.03 -5.30 1.21
C SER A 32 32.67 -5.56 1.88
N TYR A 33 31.57 -5.55 1.10
CA TYR A 33 30.24 -5.93 1.60
C TYR A 33 29.88 -7.41 1.37
N ALA A 34 30.57 -8.12 0.49
CA ALA A 34 30.29 -9.52 0.17
C ALA A 34 30.47 -10.46 1.39
N ASP A 35 31.39 -10.14 2.30
CA ASP A 35 31.70 -10.96 3.48
C ASP A 35 30.81 -10.67 4.71
N ARG A 36 29.91 -9.68 4.63
CA ARG A 36 28.90 -9.47 5.67
C ARG A 36 27.70 -10.39 5.45
N ALA A 37 27.88 -11.68 5.75
CA ALA A 37 26.78 -12.61 5.94
C ALA A 37 25.94 -12.17 7.16
N GLY A 38 24.98 -11.26 6.97
CA GLY A 38 24.07 -10.80 8.02
C GLY A 38 23.25 -9.52 7.79
N THR A 39 23.20 -8.94 6.58
CA THR A 39 22.87 -7.50 6.41
C THR A 39 21.55 -7.14 5.70
N GLY A 40 20.60 -8.06 5.50
CA GLY A 40 19.26 -7.69 5.02
C GLY A 40 18.39 -8.87 4.62
N PRO A 41 18.78 -9.67 3.61
CA PRO A 41 17.98 -10.81 3.15
C PRO A 41 17.73 -11.85 4.25
N ALA A 42 18.75 -12.19 5.04
CA ALA A 42 18.62 -13.12 6.16
C ALA A 42 17.71 -12.60 7.30
N ALA A 43 17.67 -11.29 7.52
CA ALA A 43 16.78 -10.67 8.50
C ALA A 43 15.32 -10.64 8.00
N LEU A 44 15.10 -10.41 6.70
CA LEU A 44 13.79 -10.51 6.05
C LEU A 44 13.24 -11.94 6.11
N ASP A 45 14.11 -12.95 5.93
CA ASP A 45 13.74 -14.36 6.06
C ASP A 45 13.40 -14.72 7.50
N ALA A 46 14.17 -14.27 8.48
CA ALA A 46 13.93 -14.52 9.91
C ALA A 46 12.60 -13.93 10.43
N GLN A 47 12.07 -12.89 9.79
CA GLN A 47 10.78 -12.26 10.13
C GLN A 47 9.58 -12.84 9.36
N SER A 48 9.81 -13.87 8.55
CA SER A 48 8.80 -14.47 7.67
C SER A 48 8.55 -15.93 8.00
N VAL A 49 7.35 -16.41 7.67
CA VAL A 49 6.98 -17.83 7.77
C VAL A 49 7.09 -18.44 6.38
N ALA A 50 7.82 -19.56 6.24
CA ALA A 50 7.90 -20.27 4.98
C ALA A 50 6.55 -20.87 4.60
N THR A 51 6.09 -20.63 3.38
CA THR A 51 4.88 -21.26 2.81
C THR A 51 5.20 -21.83 1.44
N ARG A 52 4.33 -22.70 0.91
CA ARG A 52 4.44 -23.20 -0.47
C ARG A 52 4.27 -22.11 -1.55
N TYR A 53 3.88 -20.90 -1.16
CA TYR A 53 3.66 -19.75 -2.05
C TYR A 53 4.76 -18.69 -1.92
N GLY A 54 5.82 -18.98 -1.17
CA GLY A 54 6.90 -18.05 -0.83
C GLY A 54 6.84 -17.58 0.63
N PRO A 55 7.87 -16.86 1.10
CA PRO A 55 7.93 -16.35 2.47
C PRO A 55 6.76 -15.40 2.77
N LEU A 56 6.08 -15.61 3.89
CA LEU A 56 4.97 -14.80 4.37
C LEU A 56 5.44 -13.88 5.50
N SER A 57 5.57 -12.59 5.21
CA SER A 57 6.05 -11.57 6.15
C SER A 57 4.98 -11.13 7.15
N ALA A 58 5.39 -10.34 8.15
CA ALA A 58 4.45 -9.68 9.07
C ALA A 58 3.55 -8.66 8.34
N THR A 59 4.11 -7.88 7.41
CA THR A 59 3.37 -6.93 6.57
C THR A 59 2.31 -7.63 5.73
N ASP A 60 2.60 -8.80 5.18
CA ASP A 60 1.62 -9.60 4.43
C ASP A 60 0.42 -10.01 5.31
N ARG A 61 0.67 -10.49 6.53
CA ARG A 61 -0.40 -10.89 7.48
C ARG A 61 -1.23 -9.68 7.93
N LEU A 62 -0.56 -8.55 8.17
CA LEU A 62 -1.23 -7.29 8.49
C LEU A 62 -2.15 -6.85 7.34
N PHE A 63 -1.67 -6.94 6.10
CA PHE A 63 -2.43 -6.60 4.92
C PHE A 63 -3.71 -7.43 4.77
N LEU A 64 -3.63 -8.76 4.88
CA LEU A 64 -4.82 -9.62 4.88
C LEU A 64 -5.83 -9.22 5.97
N THR A 65 -5.32 -8.93 7.17
CA THR A 65 -6.16 -8.47 8.29
C THR A 65 -6.84 -7.15 7.97
N LYS A 66 -6.13 -6.20 7.37
CA LYS A 66 -6.66 -4.87 7.01
C LYS A 66 -7.69 -4.95 5.88
N VAL A 67 -7.46 -5.77 4.85
CA VAL A 67 -8.44 -6.00 3.79
C VAL A 67 -9.73 -6.59 4.36
N ARG A 68 -9.64 -7.59 5.25
CA ARG A 68 -10.82 -8.15 5.91
C ARG A 68 -11.53 -7.12 6.79
N LEU A 69 -10.79 -6.36 7.58
CA LEU A 69 -11.38 -5.33 8.45
C LEU A 69 -12.07 -4.23 7.64
N ALA A 70 -11.54 -3.84 6.48
CA ALA A 70 -12.19 -2.89 5.58
C ALA A 70 -13.54 -3.42 5.11
N GLY A 71 -13.59 -4.64 4.55
CA GLY A 71 -14.83 -5.25 4.07
C GLY A 71 -15.91 -5.41 5.15
N LEU A 72 -15.51 -5.65 6.42
CA LEU A 72 -16.45 -5.81 7.53
C LEU A 72 -17.27 -4.55 7.85
N TRP A 73 -16.83 -3.35 7.46
CA TRP A 73 -17.55 -2.10 7.73
C TRP A 73 -17.87 -1.28 6.48
N GLU A 74 -17.06 -1.35 5.43
CA GLU A 74 -17.27 -0.58 4.19
C GLU A 74 -18.38 -1.21 3.34
N LEU A 75 -18.58 -2.53 3.41
CA LEU A 75 -19.71 -3.20 2.78
C LEU A 75 -21.06 -2.75 3.36
N PRO A 76 -21.32 -2.81 4.68
CA PRO A 76 -22.56 -2.28 5.23
C PRO A 76 -22.70 -0.76 5.08
N ALA A 77 -21.60 0.00 5.06
CA ALA A 77 -21.67 1.44 4.74
C ALA A 77 -22.14 1.67 3.29
N GLY A 78 -21.61 0.90 2.32
CA GLY A 78 -22.04 0.94 0.93
C GLY A 78 -23.52 0.58 0.77
N GLN A 79 -23.99 -0.48 1.44
CA GLN A 79 -25.41 -0.86 1.45
C GLN A 79 -26.30 0.25 2.03
N GLN A 80 -25.87 0.91 3.11
CA GLN A 80 -26.59 2.07 3.63
C GLN A 80 -26.70 3.19 2.58
N ALA A 81 -25.66 3.44 1.78
CA ALA A 81 -25.71 4.43 0.71
C ALA A 81 -26.66 4.01 -0.42
N GLU A 82 -26.65 2.74 -0.86
CA GLU A 82 -27.63 2.25 -1.84
C GLU A 82 -29.08 2.44 -1.36
N GLU A 83 -29.34 2.24 -0.06
CA GLU A 83 -30.70 2.31 0.49
C GLU A 83 -31.20 3.75 0.73
N ARG A 84 -30.31 4.68 1.09
CA ARG A 84 -30.73 6.00 1.63
C ARG A 84 -29.92 7.20 1.14
N ALA A 85 -29.06 7.03 0.13
CA ALA A 85 -28.28 8.15 -0.41
C ALA A 85 -29.19 9.30 -0.85
N PRO A 86 -28.95 10.54 -0.36
CA PRO A 86 -29.68 11.72 -0.81
C PRO A 86 -29.37 12.13 -2.26
N SER A 87 -28.25 11.69 -2.82
CA SER A 87 -27.84 11.99 -4.19
C SER A 87 -27.38 10.75 -4.96
N ARG A 88 -27.51 10.82 -6.29
CA ARG A 88 -27.05 9.77 -7.20
C ARG A 88 -25.54 9.51 -7.12
N ALA A 89 -24.76 10.53 -6.77
CA ALA A 89 -23.30 10.39 -6.65
C ALA A 89 -22.92 9.52 -5.45
N VAL A 90 -23.58 9.71 -4.31
CA VAL A 90 -23.38 8.87 -3.12
C VAL A 90 -23.95 7.47 -3.32
N GLU A 91 -25.09 7.34 -4.01
CA GLU A 91 -25.65 6.04 -4.40
C GLU A 91 -24.65 5.25 -5.27
N THR A 92 -24.10 5.87 -6.31
CA THR A 92 -23.09 5.27 -7.20
C THR A 92 -21.83 4.86 -6.43
N ALA A 93 -21.36 5.71 -5.52
CA ALA A 93 -20.23 5.36 -4.66
C ALA A 93 -20.55 4.15 -3.75
N GLY A 94 -21.78 4.06 -3.25
CA GLY A 94 -22.29 2.91 -2.50
C GLY A 94 -22.27 1.61 -3.31
N GLU A 95 -22.79 1.63 -4.54
CA GLU A 95 -22.80 0.50 -5.47
C GLU A 95 -21.37 -0.07 -5.68
N HIS A 96 -20.42 0.82 -5.97
CA HIS A 96 -19.02 0.45 -6.16
C HIS A 96 -18.38 -0.14 -4.89
N LEU A 97 -18.68 0.42 -3.71
CA LEU A 97 -18.19 -0.11 -2.43
C LEU A 97 -18.72 -1.52 -2.17
N VAL A 98 -20.03 -1.75 -2.39
CA VAL A 98 -20.63 -3.07 -2.20
C VAL A 98 -20.00 -4.11 -3.14
N GLU A 99 -19.86 -3.79 -4.42
CA GLU A 99 -19.22 -4.69 -5.40
C GLU A 99 -17.77 -4.99 -5.01
N GLY A 100 -16.97 -3.95 -4.81
CA GLY A 100 -15.54 -4.09 -4.53
C GLY A 100 -15.26 -4.83 -3.22
N HIS A 101 -16.00 -4.53 -2.15
CA HIS A 101 -15.80 -5.20 -0.87
C HIS A 101 -16.36 -6.62 -0.85
N THR A 102 -17.43 -6.91 -1.58
CA THR A 102 -17.91 -8.30 -1.75
C THR A 102 -16.84 -9.14 -2.45
N PHE A 103 -16.25 -8.61 -3.52
CA PHE A 103 -15.15 -9.26 -4.24
C PHE A 103 -13.93 -9.46 -3.33
N LEU A 104 -13.42 -8.39 -2.70
CA LEU A 104 -12.23 -8.48 -1.86
C LEU A 104 -12.43 -9.36 -0.63
N ASP A 105 -13.64 -9.43 -0.05
CA ASP A 105 -13.91 -10.31 1.07
C ASP A 105 -13.80 -11.78 0.69
N ALA A 106 -14.34 -12.16 -0.46
CA ALA A 106 -14.20 -13.51 -0.98
C ALA A 106 -12.71 -13.87 -1.22
N ARG A 107 -11.98 -12.95 -1.85
CA ARG A 107 -10.55 -13.13 -2.16
C ARG A 107 -9.69 -13.24 -0.91
N VAL A 108 -9.85 -12.35 0.07
CA VAL A 108 -9.03 -12.39 1.30
C VAL A 108 -9.29 -13.66 2.12
N ARG A 109 -10.54 -14.13 2.17
CA ARG A 109 -10.90 -15.39 2.86
C ARG A 109 -10.31 -16.61 2.16
N GLU A 110 -10.32 -16.65 0.83
CA GLU A 110 -9.66 -17.71 0.06
C GLU A 110 -8.14 -17.74 0.34
N VAL A 111 -7.48 -16.58 0.25
CA VAL A 111 -6.02 -16.48 0.47
C VAL A 111 -5.66 -16.84 1.91
N ALA A 112 -6.42 -16.35 2.90
CA ALA A 112 -6.20 -16.67 4.31
C ALA A 112 -6.35 -18.17 4.58
N ALA A 113 -7.37 -18.83 4.02
CA ALA A 113 -7.56 -20.27 4.14
C ALA A 113 -6.38 -21.06 3.57
N ARG A 114 -5.86 -20.66 2.40
CA ARG A 114 -4.69 -21.29 1.75
C ARG A 114 -3.39 -21.07 2.52
N LEU A 115 -3.30 -19.99 3.28
CA LEU A 115 -2.15 -19.66 4.14
C LEU A 115 -2.31 -20.15 5.59
N GLY A 116 -3.47 -20.73 5.95
CA GLY A 116 -3.76 -21.17 7.32
C GLY A 116 -3.84 -20.02 8.33
N LEU A 117 -4.31 -18.84 7.90
CA LEU A 117 -4.44 -17.65 8.73
C LEU A 117 -5.88 -17.48 9.21
N GLU A 118 -6.04 -17.12 10.48
CA GLU A 118 -7.32 -16.66 11.00
C GLU A 118 -7.55 -15.20 10.66
N LEU A 119 -8.79 -14.88 10.31
CA LEU A 119 -9.23 -13.53 9.97
C LEU A 119 -10.21 -13.01 11.03
N PRO A 120 -10.23 -11.69 11.29
CA PRO A 120 -11.27 -11.09 12.11
C PRO A 120 -12.64 -11.32 11.49
N ASN A 121 -13.65 -11.51 12.35
CA ASN A 121 -15.03 -11.77 11.94
C ASN A 121 -16.02 -10.67 12.38
N GLN A 122 -15.51 -9.57 12.93
CA GLN A 122 -16.30 -8.42 13.34
C GLN A 122 -15.50 -7.13 13.14
N PRO A 123 -16.15 -5.99 12.84
CA PRO A 123 -15.47 -4.71 12.78
C PRO A 123 -14.86 -4.34 14.13
N THR A 124 -13.82 -3.51 14.12
CA THR A 124 -13.25 -2.93 15.35
C THR A 124 -14.24 -2.00 16.05
N ALA A 125 -13.96 -1.63 17.31
CA ALA A 125 -14.80 -0.68 18.05
C ALA A 125 -14.92 0.69 17.33
N ALA A 126 -13.83 1.17 16.74
CA ALA A 126 -13.80 2.41 15.96
C ALA A 126 -14.67 2.30 14.70
N GLN A 127 -14.52 1.22 13.92
CA GLN A 127 -15.33 0.98 12.71
C GLN A 127 -16.83 0.85 13.02
N ARG A 128 -17.19 0.20 14.15
CA ARG A 128 -18.59 0.21 14.61
C ARG A 128 -19.05 1.61 15.01
N GLY A 129 -18.15 2.46 15.49
CA GLY A 129 -18.41 3.89 15.74
C GLY A 129 -18.76 4.63 14.47
N TRP A 130 -17.92 4.52 13.44
CA TRP A 130 -18.18 5.12 12.12
C TRP A 130 -19.51 4.68 11.53
N LEU A 131 -19.86 3.40 11.62
CA LEU A 131 -21.17 2.91 11.17
C LEU A 131 -22.35 3.55 11.94
N ARG A 132 -22.20 3.80 13.24
CA ARG A 132 -23.23 4.51 14.03
C ARG A 132 -23.32 5.97 13.62
N GLU A 133 -22.20 6.67 13.48
CA GLU A 133 -22.16 8.06 13.03
C GLU A 133 -22.82 8.22 11.65
N LEU A 134 -22.54 7.30 10.72
CA LEU A 134 -23.24 7.24 9.44
C LEU A 134 -24.73 7.01 9.65
N THR A 135 -25.13 6.03 10.47
CA THR A 135 -26.53 5.69 10.73
C THR A 135 -27.34 6.89 11.24
N ASP A 136 -26.75 7.66 12.16
CA ASP A 136 -27.38 8.80 12.84
C ASP A 136 -27.39 10.09 11.98
N ALA A 137 -26.54 10.17 10.95
CA ALA A 137 -26.50 11.30 10.04
C ALA A 137 -27.57 11.22 8.95
N HIS A 138 -28.02 12.39 8.46
CA HIS A 138 -29.05 12.51 7.43
C HIS A 138 -28.76 13.65 6.45
N GLY A 139 -29.35 13.57 5.26
CA GLY A 139 -29.23 14.61 4.22
C GLY A 139 -27.78 14.92 3.87
N GLU A 140 -27.47 16.19 3.62
CA GLU A 140 -26.12 16.64 3.24
C GLU A 140 -25.04 16.28 4.28
N ALA A 141 -25.39 16.25 5.57
CA ALA A 141 -24.47 15.85 6.63
C ALA A 141 -24.05 14.38 6.50
N TYR A 142 -24.98 13.50 6.12
CA TYR A 142 -24.67 12.09 5.82
C TYR A 142 -23.73 11.98 4.63
N GLU A 143 -24.01 12.70 3.53
CA GLU A 143 -23.21 12.60 2.31
C GLU A 143 -21.76 13.05 2.52
N ARG A 144 -21.57 14.18 3.23
CA ARG A 144 -20.24 14.67 3.58
C ARG A 144 -19.51 13.70 4.50
N LEU A 145 -20.18 13.17 5.52
CA LEU A 145 -19.59 12.21 6.44
C LEU A 145 -19.17 10.93 5.71
N PHE A 146 -20.05 10.38 4.86
CA PHE A 146 -19.82 9.21 4.04
C PHE A 146 -18.59 9.38 3.14
N ALA A 147 -18.57 10.45 2.33
CA ALA A 147 -17.48 10.72 1.40
C ALA A 147 -16.13 10.84 2.12
N ASN A 148 -16.09 11.59 3.24
CA ASN A 148 -14.83 11.86 3.94
C ASN A 148 -14.32 10.68 4.77
N LEU A 149 -15.18 9.98 5.50
CA LEU A 149 -14.77 8.81 6.30
C LEU A 149 -14.19 7.71 5.40
N LEU A 150 -14.92 7.33 4.35
CA LEU A 150 -14.50 6.26 3.45
C LEU A 150 -13.26 6.68 2.66
N ARG A 151 -13.21 7.92 2.15
CA ARG A 151 -12.05 8.37 1.39
C ARG A 151 -10.78 8.43 2.25
N GLY A 152 -10.90 8.84 3.51
CA GLY A 152 -9.81 8.81 4.49
C GLY A 152 -9.33 7.39 4.77
N ALA A 153 -10.26 6.46 5.03
CA ALA A 153 -9.95 5.05 5.26
C ALA A 153 -9.21 4.42 4.07
N HIS A 154 -9.69 4.63 2.84
CA HIS A 154 -9.01 4.15 1.64
C HIS A 154 -7.62 4.75 1.47
N GLY A 155 -7.42 6.03 1.80
CA GLY A 155 -6.10 6.67 1.77
C GLY A 155 -5.08 5.96 2.67
N GLN A 156 -5.48 5.59 3.88
CA GLN A 156 -4.62 4.86 4.82
C GLN A 156 -4.29 3.45 4.31
N VAL A 157 -5.29 2.74 3.78
CA VAL A 157 -5.10 1.38 3.26
C VAL A 157 -4.23 1.38 2.00
N PHE A 158 -4.40 2.37 1.11
CA PHE A 158 -3.67 2.44 -0.16
C PHE A 158 -2.14 2.46 0.01
N SER A 159 -1.63 3.15 1.02
CA SER A 159 -0.19 3.13 1.35
C SER A 159 0.30 1.72 1.70
N LEU A 160 -0.47 0.95 2.47
CA LEU A 160 -0.14 -0.43 2.79
C LEU A 160 -0.23 -1.34 1.55
N VAL A 161 -1.23 -1.13 0.69
CA VAL A 161 -1.31 -1.87 -0.59
C VAL A 161 -0.04 -1.64 -1.41
N ALA A 162 0.40 -0.38 -1.56
CA ALA A 162 1.59 -0.03 -2.30
C ALA A 162 2.86 -0.67 -1.69
N GLU A 163 2.99 -0.65 -0.37
CA GLU A 163 4.11 -1.31 0.33
C GLU A 163 4.15 -2.81 0.04
N VAL A 164 3.01 -3.50 0.18
CA VAL A 164 2.90 -4.95 -0.08
C VAL A 164 3.20 -5.26 -1.54
N ARG A 165 2.66 -4.47 -2.47
CA ARG A 165 2.94 -4.59 -3.91
C ARG A 165 4.42 -4.50 -4.23
N ALA A 166 5.15 -3.65 -3.51
CA ALA A 166 6.58 -3.44 -3.70
C ALA A 166 7.44 -4.52 -3.03
N THR A 167 6.99 -5.09 -1.91
CA THR A 167 7.87 -5.85 -1.00
C THR A 167 7.51 -7.32 -0.85
N THR A 168 6.26 -7.71 -1.13
CA THR A 168 5.82 -9.09 -0.86
C THR A 168 6.60 -10.08 -1.70
N ARG A 169 6.97 -11.19 -1.06
CA ARG A 169 7.58 -12.36 -1.72
C ARG A 169 6.59 -13.52 -1.83
N ASN A 170 5.37 -13.37 -1.31
CA ASN A 170 4.34 -14.40 -1.37
C ASN A 170 3.44 -14.22 -2.60
N ALA A 171 3.29 -15.26 -3.42
CA ALA A 171 2.50 -15.21 -4.65
C ALA A 171 1.02 -14.90 -4.44
N LEU A 172 0.38 -15.47 -3.41
CA LEU A 172 -1.04 -15.22 -3.16
C LEU A 172 -1.30 -13.83 -2.62
N VAL A 173 -0.40 -13.35 -1.77
CA VAL A 173 -0.50 -12.00 -1.22
C VAL A 173 -0.30 -10.97 -2.33
N ARG A 174 0.58 -11.25 -3.30
CA ARG A 174 0.76 -10.41 -4.48
C ARG A 174 -0.52 -10.31 -5.31
N GLU A 175 -1.15 -11.43 -5.65
CA GLU A 175 -2.43 -11.43 -6.37
C GLU A 175 -3.51 -10.65 -5.61
N LEU A 176 -3.65 -10.87 -4.29
CA LEU A 176 -4.60 -10.12 -3.47
C LEU A 176 -4.28 -8.61 -3.44
N ALA A 177 -3.00 -8.23 -3.45
CA ALA A 177 -2.59 -6.84 -3.48
C ALA A 177 -2.86 -6.19 -4.84
N ASP A 178 -2.81 -6.94 -5.94
CA ASP A 178 -3.22 -6.47 -7.28
C ASP A 178 -4.72 -6.18 -7.32
N ASP A 179 -5.52 -7.12 -6.81
CA ASP A 179 -6.97 -7.00 -6.65
C ASP A 179 -7.32 -5.76 -5.78
N ALA A 180 -6.71 -5.66 -4.59
CA ALA A 180 -6.94 -4.55 -3.66
C ALA A 180 -6.52 -3.20 -4.23
N ASN A 181 -5.40 -3.13 -4.95
CA ASN A 181 -4.95 -1.87 -5.56
C ASN A 181 -5.96 -1.34 -6.58
N THR A 182 -6.54 -2.24 -7.39
CA THR A 182 -7.55 -1.89 -8.39
C THR A 182 -8.82 -1.37 -7.72
N THR A 183 -9.34 -2.13 -6.75
CA THR A 183 -10.57 -1.79 -6.03
C THR A 183 -10.44 -0.49 -5.22
N VAL A 184 -9.36 -0.33 -4.45
CA VAL A 184 -9.17 0.88 -3.61
C VAL A 184 -9.05 2.13 -4.46
N LEU A 185 -8.35 2.08 -5.60
CA LEU A 185 -8.26 3.22 -6.51
C LEU A 185 -9.60 3.57 -7.17
N ASP A 186 -10.42 2.57 -7.49
CA ASP A 186 -11.79 2.81 -7.99
C ASP A 186 -12.64 3.51 -6.92
N HIS A 187 -12.65 2.98 -5.69
CA HIS A 187 -13.38 3.56 -4.56
C HIS A 187 -12.97 5.00 -4.28
N MET A 188 -11.67 5.28 -4.24
CA MET A 188 -11.16 6.65 -4.08
C MET A 188 -11.71 7.59 -5.16
N LYS A 189 -11.73 7.15 -6.43
CA LYS A 189 -12.23 7.98 -7.55
C LYS A 189 -13.73 8.26 -7.44
N VAL A 190 -14.55 7.24 -7.13
CA VAL A 190 -16.01 7.45 -7.04
C VAL A 190 -16.38 8.28 -5.82
N LEU A 191 -15.67 8.14 -4.70
CA LEU A 191 -15.84 8.98 -3.52
C LEU A 191 -15.43 10.44 -3.80
N GLU A 192 -14.32 10.66 -4.49
CA GLU A 192 -13.90 12.00 -4.92
C GLU A 192 -14.89 12.61 -5.92
N ALA A 193 -15.47 11.80 -6.81
CA ALA A 193 -16.47 12.22 -7.79
C ALA A 193 -17.80 12.68 -7.15
N THR A 194 -18.04 12.40 -5.85
CA THR A 194 -19.16 13.01 -5.11
C THR A 194 -19.03 14.53 -5.02
N GLY A 195 -17.81 15.08 -5.13
CA GLY A 195 -17.53 16.50 -4.92
C GLY A 195 -17.58 16.95 -3.46
N LEU A 196 -17.69 16.00 -2.51
CA LEU A 196 -17.87 16.28 -1.09
C LEU A 196 -16.64 16.03 -0.21
N VAL A 197 -15.55 15.53 -0.81
CA VAL A 197 -14.28 15.25 -0.12
C VAL A 197 -13.58 16.56 0.25
N ASP A 198 -13.26 16.72 1.53
CA ASP A 198 -12.40 17.77 2.07
C ASP A 198 -10.93 17.30 2.06
N PHE A 199 -10.23 17.59 0.96
CA PHE A 199 -8.84 17.22 0.80
C PHE A 199 -7.91 17.90 1.81
N ASP A 200 -8.24 19.10 2.29
CA ASP A 200 -7.43 19.79 3.29
C ASP A 200 -7.56 19.11 4.66
N ALA A 201 -8.75 18.63 5.02
CA ALA A 201 -8.95 17.81 6.22
C ALA A 201 -8.15 16.51 6.13
N LEU A 202 -8.23 15.79 5.00
CA LEU A 202 -7.45 14.57 4.79
C LEU A 202 -5.94 14.80 4.96
N ALA A 203 -5.42 15.92 4.44
CA ALA A 203 -4.01 16.27 4.57
C ALA A 203 -3.62 16.60 6.02
N ARG A 204 -4.47 17.31 6.77
CA ARG A 204 -4.25 17.61 8.20
C ARG A 204 -4.25 16.34 9.05
N ASP A 205 -5.20 15.44 8.81
CA ASP A 205 -5.31 14.18 9.55
C ASP A 205 -4.08 13.30 9.29
N ALA A 206 -3.63 13.20 8.02
CA ALA A 206 -2.42 12.46 7.66
C ALA A 206 -1.15 13.03 8.30
N ALA A 207 -1.09 14.34 8.55
CA ALA A 207 0.06 14.98 9.20
C ALA A 207 0.11 14.78 10.72
N THR A 208 -0.98 14.31 11.33
CA THR A 208 -1.12 14.17 12.79
C THR A 208 -1.32 12.73 13.27
N ALA A 209 -1.45 11.78 12.33
CA ALA A 209 -1.52 10.34 12.57
C ALA A 209 -0.14 9.71 12.81
#